data_AF-A0A955N1U0-F1
#
_entry.id   AF-A0A955N1U0-F1
#
_cell.length_a   1.000
_cell.length_b   1.000
_cell.length_c   1.000
_cell.angle_alpha   90.00
_cell.angle_beta   90.00
_cell.angle_gamma   90.00
#
_symmetry.space_group_name_H-M   'P 1'
#
loop_
_entity.id
_entity.type
_entity.pdbx_description
1 polymer ?
#
loop_
_entity_poly.entity_id
_entity_poly.type
_entity_poly.pdbx_seq_one_letter_code
_entity_poly.pdbx_strand_id
1 'polypeptide(L)'
;KEVTEDFIKKRNSDRIGLVVFAGDAYTQCPMTLDYGVLLEILKSVSIGMDGTIPDGTAIGLATARCLKRLENSQTKSKVVILLTDGENN
;
A
#
# COMPACT_ATOMS: atom_id res chain seq x y z
N LYS A 1 4.17 -11.35 -0.68
CA LYS A 1 2.71 -11.14 -0.48
C LYS A 1 2.18 -11.83 0.78
N GLU A 2 2.54 -13.09 1.06
CA GLU A 2 2.04 -13.86 2.21
C GLU A 2 2.21 -13.16 3.57
N VAL A 3 3.40 -12.61 3.85
CA VAL A 3 3.67 -11.88 5.11
C VAL A 3 2.72 -10.69 5.31
N THR A 4 2.39 -9.98 4.23
CA THR A 4 1.46 -8.84 4.25
C THR A 4 0.03 -9.30 4.49
N GLU A 5 -0.39 -10.38 3.86
CA GLU A 5 -1.72 -10.97 4.08
C GLU A 5 -1.90 -11.39 5.53
N ASP A 6 -0.91 -12.09 6.10
CA ASP A 6 -0.93 -12.52 7.49
C ASP A 6 -0.91 -11.34 8.47
N PHE A 7 -0.20 -10.27 8.11
CA PHE A 7 -0.23 -9.03 8.89
C PHE A 7 -1.65 -8.44 8.94
N ILE A 8 -2.33 -8.33 7.79
CA ILE A 8 -3.69 -7.79 7.66
C ILE A 8 -4.70 -8.67 8.42
N LYS A 9 -4.63 -10.00 8.24
CA LYS A 9 -5.55 -10.95 8.91
C LYS A 9 -5.48 -10.90 10.44
N LYS A 10 -4.36 -10.45 11.00
CA LYS A 10 -4.16 -10.30 12.46
C LYS A 10 -4.69 -8.97 13.01
N ARG A 11 -5.23 -8.08 12.17
CA ARG A 11 -5.78 -6.78 12.59
C ARG A 11 -7.27 -6.89 12.85
N ASN A 12 -7.73 -6.18 13.88
CA ASN A 12 -9.12 -6.25 14.32
C ASN A 12 -9.84 -4.89 14.31
N SER A 13 -9.10 -3.78 14.27
CA SER A 13 -9.64 -2.42 14.42
C SER A 13 -8.91 -1.34 13.61
N ASP A 14 -7.87 -1.73 12.88
CA ASP A 14 -7.01 -0.78 12.19
C ASP A 14 -7.59 -0.51 10.81
N ARG A 15 -7.79 0.76 10.45
CA ARG A 15 -8.05 1.10 9.05
C ARG A 15 -6.74 0.94 8.28
N ILE A 16 -6.78 0.16 7.21
CA ILE A 16 -5.60 -0.11 6.37
C ILE A 16 -5.93 0.35 4.95
N GLY A 17 -4.97 1.02 4.31
CA GLY A 17 -5.00 1.37 2.90
C GLY A 17 -3.82 0.76 2.18
N LEU A 18 -3.90 0.70 0.86
CA LEU A 18 -2.84 0.15 0.02
C LEU A 18 -2.40 1.20 -1.01
N VAL A 19 -1.11 1.50 -1.00
CA VAL A 19 -0.44 2.29 -2.04
C VAL A 19 0.52 1.34 -2.76
N VAL A 20 0.46 1.36 -4.10
CA VAL A 20 1.35 0.59 -4.97
C VAL A 20 2.28 1.58 -5.66
N PHE A 21 3.54 1.20 -5.87
CA PHE A 21 4.50 2.06 -6.55
C PHE A 21 5.46 1.27 -7.44
N ALA A 22 5.90 1.94 -8.50
CA ALA A 22 7.05 1.64 -9.34
C ALA A 22 7.65 3.01 -9.73
N GLY A 23 7.75 3.39 -11.00
CA GLY A 23 8.18 4.73 -11.44
C GLY A 23 7.21 5.86 -11.06
N ASP A 24 5.99 5.54 -10.66
CA ASP A 24 5.02 6.43 -10.00
C ASP A 24 4.33 5.66 -8.85
N ALA A 25 3.49 6.31 -8.04
CA ALA A 25 2.77 5.69 -6.94
C ALA A 25 1.28 5.95 -7.03
N TYR A 26 0.42 5.00 -6.66
CA TYR A 26 -1.04 5.16 -6.69
C TYR A 26 -1.71 4.54 -5.47
N THR A 27 -2.81 5.14 -5.01
CA THR A 27 -3.63 4.56 -3.94
C THR A 27 -4.54 3.51 -4.55
N GLN A 28 -4.17 2.25 -4.43
CA GLN A 28 -4.95 1.12 -4.93
C GLN A 28 -6.16 0.81 -4.06
N CYS A 29 -6.01 0.98 -2.74
CA CYS A 29 -7.11 0.82 -1.80
C CYS A 29 -7.16 2.01 -0.83
N PRO A 30 -8.31 2.69 -0.69
CA PRO A 30 -8.50 3.69 0.35
C PRO A 30 -8.40 3.04 1.75
N MET A 31 -8.27 3.87 2.79
CA MET A 31 -8.29 3.38 4.18
C MET A 31 -9.63 2.69 4.47
N THR A 32 -9.61 1.40 4.81
CA THR A 32 -10.82 0.59 5.04
C THR A 32 -10.67 -0.33 6.24
N LEU A 33 -11.80 -0.73 6.82
CA LEU A 33 -11.91 -1.85 7.78
C LEU A 33 -12.33 -3.16 7.09
N ASP A 34 -12.71 -3.09 5.82
CA ASP A 34 -13.05 -4.27 5.02
C ASP A 34 -11.77 -4.97 4.58
N TYR A 35 -11.31 -5.89 5.43
CA TYR A 35 -10.11 -6.68 5.16
C TYR A 35 -10.31 -7.68 4.02
N GLY A 36 -11.55 -8.10 3.73
CA GLY A 36 -11.84 -9.01 2.63
C GLY A 36 -11.50 -8.34 1.30
N VAL A 37 -12.08 -7.17 1.06
CA VAL A 37 -11.81 -6.36 -0.15
C VAL A 37 -10.34 -5.98 -0.23
N LEU A 38 -9.72 -5.58 0.89
CA LEU A 38 -8.29 -5.24 0.89
C LEU A 38 -7.41 -6.42 0.47
N LEU A 39 -7.71 -7.64 0.95
CA LEU A 39 -6.96 -8.84 0.57
C LEU A 39 -7.18 -9.23 -0.89
N GLU A 40 -8.40 -9.07 -1.42
CA GLU A 40 -8.69 -9.29 -2.84
C GLU A 40 -7.89 -8.33 -3.73
N ILE A 41 -7.87 -7.05 -3.38
CA ILE A 41 -7.07 -6.03 -4.07
C ILE A 41 -5.58 -6.37 -3.97
N LEU A 42 -5.07 -6.71 -2.79
CA LEU A 42 -3.66 -7.07 -2.60
C LEU A 42 -3.24 -8.26 -3.49
N LYS A 43 -4.13 -9.23 -3.67
CA LYS A 43 -3.89 -10.37 -4.56
C LYS A 43 -3.87 -9.96 -6.03
N SER A 44 -4.76 -9.04 -6.44
CA SER A 44 -4.85 -8.58 -7.84
C SER A 44 -3.71 -7.65 -8.27
N VAL A 45 -3.04 -6.96 -7.33
CA VAL A 45 -1.88 -6.11 -7.63
C VAL A 45 -0.76 -6.92 -8.27
N SER A 46 -0.46 -6.64 -9.53
CA SER A 46 0.68 -7.22 -10.26
C SER A 46 1.58 -6.07 -10.71
N ILE A 47 2.68 -5.87 -10.00
CA ILE A 47 3.65 -4.79 -10.31
C ILE A 47 4.38 -5.20 -11.60
N GLY A 48 4.34 -4.34 -12.62
CA GLY A 48 5.06 -4.55 -13.89
C GLY A 48 4.37 -5.41 -14.96
N MET A 49 3.13 -5.88 -14.77
CA MET A 49 2.47 -6.77 -15.75
C MET A 49 1.45 -6.10 -16.69
N ASP A 50 0.97 -4.88 -16.41
CA ASP A 50 -0.05 -4.22 -17.26
C ASP A 50 0.42 -2.91 -17.93
N GLY A 51 1.68 -2.49 -17.71
CA GLY A 51 2.23 -1.25 -18.28
C GLY A 51 1.57 0.05 -17.79
N THR A 52 0.71 0.00 -16.77
CA THR A 52 0.00 1.19 -16.27
C THR A 52 0.84 2.08 -15.37
N ILE A 53 1.88 1.53 -14.74
CA ILE A 53 2.84 2.30 -13.94
C ILE A 53 4.20 2.22 -14.66
N PRO A 54 4.84 3.36 -14.98
CA PRO A 54 6.19 3.37 -15.54
C PRO A 54 7.14 2.54 -14.67
N ASP A 55 8.15 1.91 -15.27
CA ASP A 55 9.22 1.26 -14.52
C ASP A 55 10.02 2.28 -13.70
N GLY A 56 10.66 1.82 -12.63
CA GLY A 56 11.46 2.64 -11.72
C GLY A 56 11.05 2.46 -10.25
N THR A 57 11.67 3.24 -9.36
CA THR A 57 11.50 3.10 -7.90
C THR A 57 11.19 4.43 -7.22
N ALA A 58 9.93 4.86 -7.28
CA ALA A 58 9.43 6.12 -6.73
C ALA A 58 9.02 6.00 -5.24
N ILE A 59 9.90 5.45 -4.41
CA ILE A 59 9.66 5.26 -2.95
C ILE A 59 9.30 6.59 -2.26
N GLY A 60 9.97 7.69 -2.61
CA GLY A 60 9.70 9.01 -2.05
C GLY A 60 8.26 9.47 -2.32
N LEU A 61 7.79 9.27 -3.55
CA LEU A 61 6.44 9.62 -3.96
C LEU A 61 5.39 8.72 -3.30
N ALA A 62 5.65 7.42 -3.22
CA ALA A 62 4.81 6.48 -2.50
C ALA A 62 4.64 6.87 -1.03
N THR A 63 5.76 7.21 -0.38
CA THR A 63 5.77 7.66 1.02
C THR A 63 4.98 8.96 1.17
N ALA A 64 5.18 9.95 0.29
CA ALA A 64 4.42 11.19 0.33
C ALA A 64 2.91 10.97 0.16
N ARG A 65 2.48 10.05 -0.72
CA ARG A 65 1.07 9.69 -0.88
C ARG A 65 0.50 9.01 0.36
N CYS A 66 1.25 8.10 0.98
CA CYS A 66 0.88 7.50 2.27
C CYS A 66 0.68 8.57 3.35
N LEU A 67 1.62 9.50 3.48
CA LEU A 67 1.52 10.60 4.45
C LEU A 67 0.30 11.49 4.18
N LYS A 68 0.04 11.83 2.91
CA LYS A 68 -1.14 12.62 2.54
C LYS A 68 -2.44 11.92 2.92
N ARG A 69 -2.48 10.59 2.82
CA ARG A 69 -3.65 9.79 3.23
C ARG A 69 -3.88 9.79 4.74
N LEU A 70 -2.81 9.90 5.51
CA LEU A 70 -2.83 9.87 6.97
C LEU A 70 -2.97 11.26 7.61
N GLU A 71 -2.72 12.34 6.86
CA GLU A 71 -2.73 13.74 7.33
C GLU A 71 -3.99 14.06 8.15
N ASN A 72 -5.17 13.80 7.58
CA ASN A 72 -6.47 14.12 8.20
C ASN A 72 -7.01 13.02 9.13
N SER A 73 -6.25 11.94 9.36
CA SER A 73 -6.68 10.89 10.29
C SER A 73 -6.63 11.39 11.74
N GLN A 74 -7.73 11.17 12.48
CA GLN A 74 -7.84 11.48 13.92
C GLN A 74 -7.33 10.34 14.82
N THR A 75 -6.76 9.28 14.23
CA THR A 75 -6.23 8.13 14.99
C THR A 75 -4.98 8.52 15.78
N LYS A 76 -4.87 8.02 17.02
CA LYS A 76 -3.73 8.28 17.91
C LYS A 76 -2.40 7.79 17.33
N SER A 77 -2.43 6.69 16.58
CA SER A 77 -1.26 6.09 15.93
C SER A 77 -1.48 6.05 14.42
N LYS A 78 -0.40 6.31 13.68
CA LYS A 78 -0.34 6.29 12.21
C LYS A 78 0.95 5.57 11.85
N VAL A 79 0.87 4.52 11.03
CA VAL A 79 2.00 3.67 10.66
C VAL A 79 2.01 3.51 9.14
N VAL A 80 3.20 3.58 8.54
CA VAL A 80 3.44 3.25 7.14
C VAL A 80 4.39 2.06 7.12
N ILE A 81 4.00 0.99 6.41
CA ILE A 81 4.83 -0.20 6.19
C ILE A 81 5.23 -0.17 4.72
N LEU A 82 6.53 0.04 4.46
CA LEU A 82 7.09 -0.01 3.12
C LEU A 82 7.57 -1.44 2.83
N LEU A 83 7.07 -2.02 1.75
CA LEU A 83 7.52 -3.33 1.25
C LEU A 83 8.14 -3.12 -0.12
N THR A 84 9.42 -3.45 -0.24
CA THR A 84 10.23 -3.40 -1.46
C THR A 84 11.20 -4.58 -1.42
N ASP A 85 11.57 -5.09 -2.58
CA ASP A 85 12.68 -6.03 -2.76
C ASP A 85 14.05 -5.34 -2.62
N GLY A 86 14.09 -4.01 -2.54
CA GLY A 86 15.31 -3.23 -2.35
C GLY A 86 16.13 -3.07 -3.62
N GLU A 87 15.59 -3.46 -4.77
CA GLU A 87 16.24 -3.19 -6.06
C GLU A 87 16.05 -1.72 -6.44
N ASN A 88 17.14 -1.08 -6.86
CA ASN A 88 17.16 0.31 -7.27
C ASN A 88 17.59 0.31 -8.74
N ASN A 89 16.62 0.51 -9.64
CA ASN A 89 16.82 0.63 -11.09
C ASN A 89 16.71 2.09 -11.52
#